data_AF-M5AWW7-F1
#
_entry.id   AF-M5AWW7-F1
#
_cell.length_a   1.000
_cell.length_b   1.000
_cell.length_c   1.000
_cell.angle_alpha   90.00
_cell.angle_beta   90.00
_cell.angle_gamma   90.00
#
_symmetry.space_group_name_H-M   'P 1'
#
loop_
_entity.id
_entity.type
_entity.pdbx_description
1 polymer ?
#
loop_
_entity_poly.entity_id
_entity_poly.type
_entity_poly.pdbx_seq_one_letter_code
_entity_poly.pdbx_strand_id
1 'polypeptide(L)'
;MQIRVILMLSWFWLGVSAETCPAIYLRYSREHTYCLPRKSSCTILQSGVTKSDIEIIVREHNLLRSKVATGKETQYSMPKASNMLQMVWDDELAAVAQKHADQCTFDHDCGDCRRVKNFGVGQNLFQRTSPSGQPSPPTWAEAVKDWYKEIKDFQKKQIDGFIDGKGPPQTGHFTQEIWADTWRVGCGYSAYKKGSGFEELYTCNYGPGGNIKTRPIYEKGNPCTRCPLNSCCGNSCSGGTSYPGLCRISGENAPQYKRPEGLTFYCSFNNEPDCAATTTGADKWEVSKTLSGSYIGIVLNGGESSTLSFTKSFKVPTAPLCFTSYYRTGPQVKGEKSAGIFTEIFKLPARPDKSFPTVLTSSSMSFTKFTKKLGWTMETTFSVSFSVPKGKPAQYLELTDLSARAGPC
;
A
#
# COMPACT_ATOMS: atom_id res chain seq x y z
N MET A 1 41.46 -1.19 -44.70
CA MET A 1 40.99 -1.49 -43.33
C MET A 1 39.60 -2.11 -43.47
N GLN A 2 39.52 -3.45 -43.48
CA GLN A 2 38.27 -4.20 -43.68
C GLN A 2 37.39 -4.10 -42.42
N ILE A 3 36.17 -3.57 -42.58
CA ILE A 3 35.15 -3.57 -41.54
C ILE A 3 34.36 -4.88 -41.68
N ARG A 4 34.55 -5.80 -40.73
CA ARG A 4 33.76 -7.03 -40.61
C ARG A 4 32.41 -6.70 -40.00
N VAL A 5 31.34 -6.89 -40.77
CA VAL A 5 29.96 -6.90 -40.28
C VAL A 5 29.71 -8.28 -39.66
N ILE A 6 29.53 -8.35 -38.34
CA ILE A 6 29.13 -9.57 -37.63
C ILE A 6 27.61 -9.52 -37.45
N LEU A 7 26.91 -10.28 -38.29
CA LEU A 7 25.51 -10.66 -38.10
C LEU A 7 25.44 -11.70 -36.96
N MET A 8 24.94 -11.32 -35.79
CA MET A 8 24.51 -12.28 -34.78
C MET A 8 23.00 -12.53 -34.95
N LEU A 9 22.68 -13.64 -35.60
CA LEU A 9 21.38 -14.30 -35.49
C LEU A 9 21.31 -15.00 -34.13
N SER A 10 20.54 -14.46 -33.19
CA SER A 10 20.17 -15.19 -31.98
C SER A 10 18.74 -15.70 -32.10
N TRP A 11 18.60 -16.96 -32.49
CA TRP A 11 17.43 -17.76 -32.18
C TRP A 11 17.40 -18.03 -30.67
N PHE A 12 16.40 -17.49 -29.99
CA PHE A 12 15.93 -18.04 -28.71
C PHE A 12 14.40 -18.07 -28.75
N TRP A 13 13.86 -19.19 -29.22
CA TRP A 13 12.56 -19.68 -28.79
C TRP A 13 12.83 -20.74 -27.72
N LEU A 14 12.72 -20.37 -26.44
CA LEU A 14 12.63 -21.31 -25.34
C LEU A 14 11.73 -20.72 -24.25
N GLY A 15 10.61 -21.40 -24.02
CA GLY A 15 9.98 -21.52 -22.70
C GLY A 15 9.11 -20.36 -22.27
N VAL A 16 7.80 -20.60 -22.24
CA VAL A 16 6.89 -19.94 -21.29
C VAL A 16 7.45 -20.22 -19.89
N SER A 17 8.18 -19.26 -19.32
CA SER A 17 8.57 -19.28 -17.92
C SER A 17 7.28 -19.28 -17.11
N ALA A 18 6.99 -20.37 -16.39
CA ALA A 18 6.09 -20.29 -15.26
C ALA A 18 6.66 -19.20 -14.34
N GLU A 19 6.01 -18.04 -14.27
CA GLU A 19 6.49 -16.91 -13.48
C GLU A 19 6.76 -17.39 -12.05
N THR A 20 8.03 -17.42 -11.66
CA THR A 20 8.44 -17.77 -10.30
C THR A 20 7.87 -16.73 -9.35
N CYS A 21 7.30 -17.16 -8.22
CA CYS A 21 6.73 -16.27 -7.20
C CYS A 21 7.72 -15.15 -6.82
N PRO A 22 7.38 -13.87 -7.04
CA PRO A 22 8.25 -12.75 -6.68
C PRO A 22 8.66 -12.77 -5.20
N ALA A 23 9.94 -12.51 -4.93
CA ALA A 23 10.51 -12.58 -3.58
C ALA A 23 9.80 -11.66 -2.56
N ILE A 24 9.26 -10.53 -3.01
CA ILE A 24 8.49 -9.62 -2.15
C ILE A 24 7.22 -10.26 -1.59
N TYR A 25 6.56 -11.13 -2.36
CA TYR A 25 5.36 -11.82 -1.91
C TYR A 25 5.70 -12.91 -0.89
N LEU A 26 6.80 -13.63 -1.09
CA LEU A 26 7.33 -14.60 -0.12
C LEU A 26 7.68 -13.97 1.23
N ARG A 27 8.05 -12.67 1.24
CA ARG A 27 8.25 -11.90 2.48
C ARG A 27 6.97 -11.78 3.29
N TYR A 28 5.82 -11.63 2.63
CA TYR A 28 4.53 -11.48 3.31
C TYR A 28 3.84 -12.81 3.60
N SER A 29 3.93 -13.76 2.68
CA SER A 29 3.36 -15.10 2.83
C SER A 29 4.03 -16.10 1.90
N ARG A 30 4.31 -17.30 2.41
CA ARG A 30 4.70 -18.44 1.55
C ARG A 30 3.53 -18.91 0.67
N GLU A 31 2.31 -18.62 1.11
CA GLU A 31 1.05 -18.91 0.43
C GLU A 31 0.43 -17.63 -0.13
N HIS A 32 1.27 -16.66 -0.52
CA HIS A 32 0.76 -15.43 -1.12
C HIS A 32 -0.10 -15.76 -2.34
N THR A 33 -1.29 -15.17 -2.43
CA THR A 33 -2.33 -15.49 -3.41
C THR A 33 -1.81 -15.40 -4.84
N TYR A 34 -0.98 -14.39 -5.13
CA TYR A 34 -0.32 -14.26 -6.44
C TYR A 34 0.45 -15.53 -6.87
N CYS A 35 1.05 -16.20 -5.90
CA CYS A 35 1.94 -17.34 -6.11
C CYS A 35 1.20 -18.67 -6.15
N LEU A 36 -0.11 -18.67 -5.88
CA LEU A 36 -0.92 -19.88 -5.98
C LEU A 36 -1.12 -20.25 -7.46
N PRO A 37 -1.03 -21.54 -7.81
CA PRO A 37 -1.54 -22.02 -9.08
C PRO A 37 -3.07 -21.93 -9.09
N ARG A 38 -3.67 -22.10 -10.27
CA ARG A 38 -5.12 -22.31 -10.34
C ARG A 38 -5.50 -23.55 -9.55
N LYS A 39 -6.61 -23.48 -8.80
CA LYS A 39 -7.08 -24.62 -8.01
C LYS A 39 -7.51 -25.75 -8.93
N SER A 40 -6.82 -26.89 -8.86
CA SER A 40 -7.06 -28.03 -9.77
C SER A 40 -8.47 -28.59 -9.71
N SER A 41 -9.13 -28.50 -8.55
CA SER A 41 -10.52 -28.92 -8.38
C SER A 41 -11.53 -27.92 -8.95
N CYS A 42 -11.10 -26.73 -9.36
CA CYS A 42 -11.97 -25.71 -9.95
C CYS A 42 -11.98 -25.82 -11.47
N THR A 43 -13.15 -26.16 -12.03
CA THR A 43 -13.38 -26.09 -13.48
C THR A 43 -13.89 -24.70 -13.84
N ILE A 44 -12.98 -23.82 -14.24
CA ILE A 44 -13.30 -22.46 -14.70
C ILE A 44 -13.93 -22.52 -16.10
N LEU A 45 -15.08 -21.86 -16.25
CA LEU A 45 -15.85 -21.76 -17.50
C LEU A 45 -15.57 -20.43 -18.22
N GLN A 46 -15.39 -19.34 -17.47
CA GLN A 46 -15.04 -18.01 -17.95
C GLN A 46 -14.18 -17.31 -16.90
N SER A 47 -13.17 -16.54 -17.31
CA SER A 47 -12.30 -15.81 -16.38
C SER A 47 -11.73 -14.55 -17.00
N GLY A 48 -11.29 -13.63 -16.15
CA GLY A 48 -10.60 -12.42 -16.56
C GLY A 48 -11.52 -11.21 -16.58
N VAL A 49 -10.88 -10.03 -16.66
CA VAL A 49 -11.55 -8.72 -16.67
C VAL A 49 -11.15 -8.01 -17.95
N THR A 50 -12.14 -7.64 -18.76
CA THR A 50 -11.92 -6.97 -20.05
C THR A 50 -11.69 -5.47 -19.87
N LYS A 51 -11.25 -4.76 -20.91
CA LYS A 51 -11.11 -3.30 -20.86
C LYS A 51 -12.43 -2.58 -20.56
N SER A 52 -13.55 -3.05 -21.15
CA SER A 52 -14.87 -2.51 -20.84
C SER A 52 -15.29 -2.75 -19.39
N ASP A 53 -14.89 -3.88 -18.81
CA ASP A 53 -15.14 -4.17 -17.40
C ASP A 53 -14.36 -3.21 -16.50
N ILE A 54 -13.08 -2.97 -16.80
CA ILE A 54 -12.22 -2.01 -16.07
C ILE A 54 -12.86 -0.62 -16.06
N GLU A 55 -13.35 -0.16 -17.21
CA GLU A 55 -14.04 1.13 -17.32
C GLU A 55 -15.30 1.20 -16.46
N ILE A 56 -16.10 0.13 -16.45
CA ILE A 56 -17.30 0.03 -15.59
C ILE A 56 -16.91 0.06 -14.12
N ILE A 57 -15.97 -0.78 -13.70
CA ILE A 57 -15.51 -0.89 -12.31
C ILE A 57 -15.06 0.49 -11.80
N VAL A 58 -14.12 1.13 -12.50
CA VAL A 58 -13.56 2.42 -12.08
C VAL A 58 -14.64 3.50 -12.11
N ARG A 59 -15.53 3.48 -13.11
CA ARG A 59 -16.61 4.47 -13.21
C ARG A 59 -17.60 4.36 -12.06
N GLU A 60 -18.12 3.17 -11.77
CA GLU A 60 -19.16 3.00 -10.74
C GLU A 60 -18.61 3.34 -9.35
N HIS A 61 -17.39 2.91 -9.01
CA HIS A 61 -16.74 3.31 -7.75
C HIS A 61 -16.64 4.83 -7.62
N ASN A 62 -16.17 5.52 -8.67
CA ASN A 62 -15.99 6.97 -8.61
C ASN A 62 -17.31 7.75 -8.63
N LEU A 63 -18.36 7.25 -9.29
CA LEU A 63 -19.70 7.85 -9.23
C LEU A 63 -20.23 7.82 -7.79
N LEU A 64 -20.10 6.67 -7.11
CA LEU A 64 -20.55 6.49 -5.72
C LEU A 64 -19.72 7.34 -4.75
N ARG A 65 -18.38 7.34 -4.88
CA ARG A 65 -17.49 8.20 -4.10
C ARG A 65 -17.81 9.68 -4.28
N SER A 66 -18.03 10.13 -5.51
CA SER A 66 -18.41 11.52 -5.82
C SER A 66 -19.77 11.88 -5.22
N LYS A 67 -20.74 10.96 -5.28
CA LYS A 67 -22.06 11.14 -4.66
C LYS A 67 -21.94 11.40 -3.16
N VAL A 68 -21.13 10.61 -2.46
CA VAL A 68 -20.84 10.82 -1.03
C VAL A 68 -20.06 12.10 -0.79
N ALA A 69 -18.94 12.30 -1.49
CA ALA A 69 -18.04 13.43 -1.27
C ALA A 69 -18.75 14.78 -1.42
N THR A 70 -19.63 14.90 -2.42
CA THR A 70 -20.40 16.14 -2.69
C THR A 70 -21.62 16.32 -1.79
N GLY A 71 -21.97 15.33 -0.96
CA GLY A 71 -23.19 15.35 -0.13
C GLY A 71 -24.47 15.14 -0.94
N LYS A 72 -24.37 14.57 -2.15
CA LYS A 72 -25.52 14.19 -2.98
C LYS A 72 -26.14 12.85 -2.57
N GLU A 73 -25.52 12.15 -1.62
CA GLU A 73 -26.14 11.01 -0.94
C GLU A 73 -27.11 11.49 0.15
N THR A 74 -28.28 11.95 -0.31
CA THR A 74 -29.31 12.57 0.54
C THR A 74 -30.15 11.56 1.29
N GLN A 75 -30.39 10.37 0.72
CA GLN A 75 -31.23 9.32 1.30
C GLN A 75 -30.78 8.95 2.72
N TYR A 76 -29.47 8.85 2.93
CA TYR A 76 -28.86 8.54 4.24
C TYR A 76 -28.20 9.75 4.89
N SER A 77 -28.29 10.92 4.25
CA SER A 77 -27.72 12.19 4.70
C SER A 77 -26.24 12.05 5.09
N MET A 78 -25.44 11.53 4.16
CA MET A 78 -24.00 11.35 4.38
C MET A 78 -23.28 12.70 4.41
N PRO A 79 -22.38 12.93 5.38
CA PRO A 79 -21.54 14.13 5.42
C PRO A 79 -20.67 14.24 4.16
N LYS A 80 -20.45 15.47 3.69
CA LYS A 80 -19.49 15.76 2.62
C LYS A 80 -18.07 15.35 3.02
N ALA A 81 -17.26 14.96 2.05
CA ALA A 81 -15.87 14.56 2.25
C ALA A 81 -14.91 15.60 1.64
N SER A 82 -13.92 16.05 2.40
CA SER A 82 -12.96 17.06 1.96
C SER A 82 -11.73 16.50 1.24
N ASN A 83 -11.44 15.20 1.40
CA ASN A 83 -10.20 14.55 0.96
C ASN A 83 -10.43 13.29 0.09
N MET A 84 -11.64 13.04 -0.39
CA MET A 84 -11.96 11.80 -1.12
C MET A 84 -11.15 11.69 -2.42
N LEU A 85 -10.26 10.69 -2.52
CA LEU A 85 -9.46 10.48 -3.74
C LEU A 85 -10.30 9.85 -4.86
N GLN A 86 -10.00 10.21 -6.10
CA GLN A 86 -10.51 9.49 -7.27
C GLN A 86 -9.75 8.15 -7.41
N MET A 87 -10.49 7.05 -7.53
CA MET A 87 -9.92 5.74 -7.82
C MET A 87 -9.49 5.60 -9.27
N VAL A 88 -8.41 4.87 -9.53
CA VAL A 88 -8.01 4.41 -10.87
C VAL A 88 -7.60 2.94 -10.80
N TRP A 89 -7.49 2.31 -11.98
CA TRP A 89 -7.13 0.90 -12.10
C TRP A 89 -5.67 0.64 -11.69
N ASP A 90 -5.41 -0.55 -11.15
CA ASP A 90 -4.07 -1.04 -10.81
C ASP A 90 -3.90 -2.51 -11.22
N ASP A 91 -2.93 -2.78 -12.09
CA ASP A 91 -2.71 -4.11 -12.64
C ASP A 91 -2.08 -5.09 -11.63
N GLU A 92 -1.31 -4.61 -10.65
CA GLU A 92 -0.73 -5.47 -9.61
C GLU A 92 -1.85 -5.98 -8.69
N LEU A 93 -2.75 -5.08 -8.25
CA LEU A 93 -3.93 -5.46 -7.47
C LEU A 93 -4.85 -6.41 -8.26
N ALA A 94 -5.05 -6.15 -9.55
CA ALA A 94 -5.89 -6.97 -10.42
C ALA A 94 -5.31 -8.37 -10.62
N ALA A 95 -3.99 -8.50 -10.80
CA ALA A 95 -3.34 -9.79 -10.92
C ALA A 95 -3.50 -10.64 -9.65
N VAL A 96 -3.35 -10.03 -8.46
CA VAL A 96 -3.62 -10.72 -7.18
C VAL A 96 -5.10 -11.09 -7.05
N ALA A 97 -6.02 -10.18 -7.41
CA ALA A 97 -7.46 -10.42 -7.35
C ALA A 97 -7.91 -11.52 -8.33
N GLN A 98 -7.31 -11.62 -9.51
CA GLN A 98 -7.59 -12.68 -10.47
C GLN A 98 -7.09 -14.04 -9.95
N LYS A 99 -5.89 -14.07 -9.36
CA LYS A 99 -5.36 -15.27 -8.71
C LYS A 99 -6.25 -15.76 -7.58
N HIS A 100 -6.87 -14.83 -6.84
CA HIS A 100 -7.89 -15.13 -5.83
C HIS A 100 -9.16 -15.73 -6.45
N ALA A 101 -9.73 -15.06 -7.47
CA ALA A 101 -10.94 -15.53 -8.15
C ALA A 101 -10.75 -16.95 -8.75
N ASP A 102 -9.55 -17.25 -9.27
CA ASP A 102 -9.16 -18.56 -9.79
C ASP A 102 -9.07 -19.67 -8.72
N GLN A 103 -9.21 -19.34 -7.42
CA GLN A 103 -9.33 -20.33 -6.34
C GLN A 103 -10.77 -20.77 -6.08
N CYS A 104 -11.77 -20.11 -6.70
CA CYS A 104 -13.17 -20.54 -6.69
C CYS A 104 -13.72 -20.80 -5.29
N THR A 105 -13.34 -19.92 -4.36
CA THR A 105 -13.70 -19.98 -2.94
C THR A 105 -14.21 -18.60 -2.55
N PHE A 106 -15.49 -18.51 -2.17
CA PHE A 106 -16.09 -17.26 -1.71
C PHE A 106 -15.77 -17.03 -0.23
N ASP A 107 -14.51 -16.73 0.03
CA ASP A 107 -13.99 -16.29 1.32
C ASP A 107 -12.79 -15.38 1.07
N HIS A 108 -12.50 -14.49 2.01
CA HIS A 108 -11.33 -13.64 1.88
C HIS A 108 -10.04 -14.45 2.04
N ASP A 109 -9.05 -14.19 1.19
CA ASP A 109 -7.68 -14.61 1.48
C ASP A 109 -7.10 -13.87 2.69
N CYS A 110 -6.03 -14.44 3.24
CA CYS A 110 -5.39 -13.86 4.40
C CYS A 110 -4.86 -12.45 4.09
N GLY A 111 -4.92 -11.52 5.05
CA GLY A 111 -4.54 -10.12 4.81
C GLY A 111 -3.10 -9.96 4.30
N ASP A 112 -2.18 -10.82 4.74
CA ASP A 112 -0.79 -10.87 4.27
C ASP A 112 -0.63 -11.55 2.90
N CYS A 113 -1.58 -12.39 2.50
CA CYS A 113 -1.55 -13.18 1.28
C CYS A 113 -1.86 -12.35 0.03
N ARG A 114 -2.39 -11.14 0.20
CA ARG A 114 -2.72 -10.21 -0.90
C ARG A 114 -1.98 -8.89 -0.83
N ARG A 115 -0.94 -8.79 0.01
CA ARG A 115 -0.17 -7.56 0.12
C ARG A 115 0.69 -7.35 -1.12
N VAL A 116 0.52 -6.20 -1.74
CA VAL A 116 1.44 -5.72 -2.77
C VAL A 116 2.43 -4.71 -2.17
N LYS A 117 3.36 -4.17 -2.96
CA LYS A 117 4.52 -3.35 -2.53
C LYS A 117 4.24 -2.45 -1.32
N ASN A 118 4.48 -3.01 -0.13
CA ASN A 118 4.55 -2.40 1.19
C ASN A 118 3.31 -1.70 1.76
N PHE A 119 2.10 -2.07 1.33
CA PHE A 119 0.86 -1.65 2.01
C PHE A 119 -0.10 -2.83 2.23
N GLY A 120 -1.01 -2.66 3.19
CA GLY A 120 -2.12 -3.59 3.36
C GLY A 120 -3.13 -3.36 2.23
N VAL A 121 -3.72 -4.43 1.70
CA VAL A 121 -4.70 -4.37 0.62
C VAL A 121 -6.09 -4.57 1.23
N GLY A 122 -7.10 -3.86 0.74
CA GLY A 122 -8.53 -4.08 1.02
C GLY A 122 -9.14 -5.05 0.02
N GLN A 123 -10.28 -5.69 0.31
CA GLN A 123 -10.90 -6.64 -0.62
C GLN A 123 -12.41 -6.67 -0.41
N ASN A 124 -13.14 -6.59 -1.51
CA ASN A 124 -14.57 -6.87 -1.56
C ASN A 124 -14.81 -8.07 -2.46
N LEU A 125 -15.73 -8.94 -2.05
CA LEU A 125 -16.13 -10.13 -2.80
C LEU A 125 -17.62 -10.03 -3.14
N PHE A 126 -17.99 -10.51 -4.31
CA PHE A 126 -19.40 -10.69 -4.70
C PHE A 126 -19.53 -12.05 -5.38
N GLN A 127 -20.58 -12.80 -5.05
CA GLN A 127 -20.85 -14.11 -5.63
C GLN A 127 -22.29 -14.19 -6.15
N ARG A 128 -22.44 -14.78 -7.33
CA ARG A 128 -23.73 -15.16 -7.91
C ARG A 128 -23.74 -16.64 -8.23
N THR A 129 -24.86 -17.31 -7.99
CA THR A 129 -25.06 -18.72 -8.33
C THR A 129 -26.12 -18.85 -9.41
N SER A 130 -25.82 -19.63 -10.45
CA SER A 130 -26.75 -19.94 -11.53
C SER A 130 -26.94 -21.46 -11.61
N PRO A 131 -28.17 -21.98 -11.43
CA PRO A 131 -28.42 -23.43 -11.32
C PRO A 131 -28.28 -24.18 -12.66
N SER A 132 -28.33 -23.45 -13.78
CA SER A 132 -28.22 -23.96 -15.14
C SER A 132 -27.77 -22.86 -16.11
N GLY A 133 -27.50 -23.23 -17.36
CA GLY A 133 -27.10 -22.31 -18.43
C GLY A 133 -25.59 -22.17 -18.58
N GLN A 134 -25.17 -21.13 -19.30
CA GLN A 134 -23.78 -20.75 -19.49
C GLN A 134 -23.53 -19.36 -18.87
N PRO A 135 -22.32 -19.08 -18.37
CA PRO A 135 -21.96 -17.75 -17.90
C PRO A 135 -22.21 -16.69 -18.98
N SER A 136 -22.85 -15.58 -18.57
CA SER A 136 -22.94 -14.36 -19.36
C SER A 136 -21.76 -13.42 -19.03
N PRO A 137 -21.53 -12.35 -19.81
CA PRO A 137 -20.52 -11.35 -19.45
C PRO A 137 -20.71 -10.82 -18.02
N PRO A 138 -19.62 -10.56 -17.28
CA PRO A 138 -19.68 -10.18 -15.87
C PRO A 138 -20.46 -8.88 -15.65
N THR A 139 -21.32 -8.83 -14.64
CA THR A 139 -22.15 -7.66 -14.31
C THR A 139 -21.50 -6.78 -13.24
N TRP A 140 -20.32 -6.21 -13.53
CA TRP A 140 -19.55 -5.43 -12.56
C TRP A 140 -20.30 -4.27 -11.90
N ALA A 141 -21.16 -3.57 -12.65
CA ALA A 141 -21.95 -2.48 -12.09
C ALA A 141 -22.95 -2.95 -11.03
N GLU A 142 -23.44 -4.18 -11.14
CA GLU A 142 -24.31 -4.81 -10.15
C GLU A 142 -23.53 -5.09 -8.87
N ALA A 143 -22.35 -5.73 -8.98
CA ALA A 143 -21.50 -6.08 -7.84
C ALA A 143 -21.09 -4.84 -7.02
N VAL A 144 -20.60 -3.79 -7.69
CA VAL A 144 -20.22 -2.52 -7.04
C VAL A 144 -21.44 -1.86 -6.37
N LYS A 145 -22.59 -1.82 -7.03
CA LYS A 145 -23.80 -1.25 -6.42
C LYS A 145 -24.31 -2.10 -5.26
N ASP A 146 -24.10 -3.40 -5.29
CA ASP A 146 -24.51 -4.29 -4.19
C ASP A 146 -23.70 -4.02 -2.92
N TRP A 147 -22.37 -3.90 -3.04
CA TRP A 147 -21.51 -3.44 -1.95
C TRP A 147 -21.96 -2.10 -1.38
N TYR A 148 -22.32 -1.15 -2.25
CA TYR A 148 -22.79 0.15 -1.80
C TYR A 148 -24.10 0.11 -1.01
N LYS A 149 -25.00 -0.85 -1.28
CA LYS A 149 -26.32 -0.93 -0.61
C LYS A 149 -26.19 -1.14 0.91
N GLU A 150 -25.06 -1.61 1.41
CA GLU A 150 -24.78 -1.71 2.85
C GLU A 150 -24.87 -0.34 3.56
N ILE A 151 -24.81 0.78 2.83
CA ILE A 151 -25.07 2.12 3.36
C ILE A 151 -26.37 2.21 4.18
N LYS A 152 -27.37 1.40 3.84
CA LYS A 152 -28.67 1.35 4.55
C LYS A 152 -28.52 1.01 6.04
N ASP A 153 -27.46 0.28 6.36
CA ASP A 153 -27.16 -0.23 7.69
C ASP A 153 -25.97 0.51 8.35
N PHE A 154 -25.33 1.42 7.61
CA PHE A 154 -24.12 2.11 8.05
C PHE A 154 -24.38 3.19 9.09
N GLN A 155 -23.61 3.16 10.17
CA GLN A 155 -23.67 4.15 11.24
C GLN A 155 -22.68 5.28 11.00
N LYS A 156 -23.18 6.47 10.62
CA LYS A 156 -22.37 7.67 10.29
C LYS A 156 -21.35 8.10 11.35
N LYS A 157 -21.56 7.78 12.63
CA LYS A 157 -20.57 8.04 13.69
C LYS A 157 -19.22 7.33 13.46
N GLN A 158 -19.21 6.27 12.64
CA GLN A 158 -17.98 5.54 12.28
C GLN A 158 -17.11 6.30 11.26
N ILE A 159 -17.60 7.40 10.66
CA ILE A 159 -16.83 8.20 9.71
C ILE A 159 -15.55 8.77 10.35
N ASP A 160 -15.63 9.24 11.59
CA ASP A 160 -14.47 9.84 12.28
C ASP A 160 -13.53 8.79 12.89
N GLY A 161 -14.02 7.57 13.09
CA GLY A 161 -13.30 6.47 13.72
C GLY A 161 -14.00 5.16 13.43
N PHE A 162 -13.50 4.45 12.44
CA PHE A 162 -14.01 3.14 12.04
C PHE A 162 -13.84 2.12 13.18
N ILE A 163 -14.86 1.29 13.44
CA ILE A 163 -14.81 0.29 14.52
C ILE A 163 -14.58 -1.10 13.92
N ASP A 164 -15.58 -1.58 13.19
CA ASP A 164 -15.57 -2.84 12.46
C ASP A 164 -16.74 -2.83 11.47
N GLY A 165 -16.53 -3.44 10.31
CA GLY A 165 -17.54 -3.62 9.26
C GLY A 165 -17.99 -5.07 9.11
N LYS A 166 -17.46 -5.99 9.94
CA LYS A 166 -17.66 -7.44 9.85
C LYS A 166 -18.82 -7.99 10.68
N GLY A 167 -19.31 -7.24 11.68
CA GLY A 167 -20.44 -7.64 12.50
C GLY A 167 -21.77 -7.43 11.76
N PRO A 168 -22.88 -8.07 12.17
CA PRO A 168 -24.20 -7.73 11.66
C PRO A 168 -24.62 -6.33 12.19
N PRO A 169 -25.04 -5.40 11.33
CA PRO A 169 -25.06 -5.48 9.87
C PRO A 169 -23.67 -5.25 9.23
N GLN A 170 -23.34 -6.08 8.23
CA GLN A 170 -22.06 -5.98 7.53
C GLN A 170 -22.07 -4.72 6.66
N THR A 171 -21.08 -3.86 6.89
CA THR A 171 -20.92 -2.56 6.20
C THR A 171 -19.53 -2.38 5.61
N GLY A 172 -18.70 -3.43 5.72
CA GLY A 172 -17.30 -3.39 5.34
C GLY A 172 -17.08 -3.17 3.85
N HIS A 173 -17.98 -3.65 2.98
CA HIS A 173 -17.85 -3.43 1.54
C HIS A 173 -18.10 -1.96 1.21
N PHE A 174 -19.21 -1.40 1.70
CA PHE A 174 -19.54 0.02 1.53
C PHE A 174 -18.42 0.92 2.08
N THR A 175 -17.94 0.69 3.31
CA THR A 175 -16.91 1.56 3.90
C THR A 175 -15.58 1.49 3.15
N GLN A 176 -15.25 0.36 2.52
CA GLN A 176 -14.08 0.24 1.64
C GLN A 176 -14.27 1.05 0.34
N GLU A 177 -15.45 1.03 -0.28
CA GLU A 177 -15.72 1.81 -1.49
C GLU A 177 -15.57 3.32 -1.26
N ILE A 178 -15.92 3.80 -0.07
CA ILE A 178 -15.87 5.23 0.31
C ILE A 178 -14.66 5.58 1.18
N TRP A 179 -13.66 4.70 1.29
CA TRP A 179 -12.44 4.99 2.04
C TRP A 179 -11.60 6.04 1.30
N ALA A 180 -11.40 7.22 1.89
CA ALA A 180 -10.84 8.38 1.19
C ALA A 180 -9.46 8.10 0.59
N ASP A 181 -8.57 7.48 1.36
CA ASP A 181 -7.18 7.24 0.97
C ASP A 181 -7.02 6.08 -0.02
N THR A 182 -8.05 5.23 -0.19
CA THR A 182 -8.05 4.18 -1.22
C THR A 182 -8.30 4.83 -2.58
N TRP A 183 -7.31 4.77 -3.47
CA TRP A 183 -7.36 5.43 -4.78
C TRP A 183 -6.93 4.50 -5.93
N ARG A 184 -6.66 3.23 -5.61
CA ARG A 184 -6.30 2.19 -6.57
C ARG A 184 -7.22 0.99 -6.36
N VAL A 185 -7.72 0.46 -7.45
CA VAL A 185 -8.57 -0.73 -7.46
C VAL A 185 -8.13 -1.65 -8.59
N GLY A 186 -8.04 -2.93 -8.31
CA GLY A 186 -7.78 -3.96 -9.32
C GLY A 186 -8.62 -5.17 -9.00
N CYS A 187 -9.31 -5.70 -10.00
CA CYS A 187 -10.30 -6.75 -9.80
C CYS A 187 -10.02 -7.98 -10.67
N GLY A 188 -10.55 -9.11 -10.24
CA GLY A 188 -10.51 -10.39 -10.91
C GLY A 188 -11.89 -11.04 -10.94
N TYR A 189 -12.13 -11.87 -11.95
CA TYR A 189 -13.40 -12.56 -12.15
C TYR A 189 -13.18 -13.99 -12.62
N SER A 190 -13.94 -14.92 -12.04
CA SER A 190 -14.01 -16.30 -12.51
C SER A 190 -15.43 -16.85 -12.34
N ALA A 191 -15.99 -17.39 -13.42
CA ALA A 191 -17.15 -18.26 -13.41
C ALA A 191 -16.69 -19.71 -13.45
N TYR A 192 -17.19 -20.56 -12.57
CA TYR A 192 -16.74 -21.94 -12.43
C TYR A 192 -17.89 -22.91 -12.16
N LYS A 193 -17.72 -24.15 -12.61
CA LYS A 193 -18.74 -25.19 -12.53
C LYS A 193 -19.08 -25.53 -11.08
N LYS A 194 -20.39 -25.64 -10.80
CA LYS A 194 -20.93 -26.09 -9.51
C LYS A 194 -22.15 -27.00 -9.75
N GLY A 195 -21.97 -28.31 -9.55
CA GLY A 195 -23.02 -29.28 -9.86
C GLY A 195 -23.44 -29.22 -11.34
N SER A 196 -24.73 -29.04 -11.60
CA SER A 196 -25.31 -28.83 -12.94
C SER A 196 -25.18 -27.39 -13.47
N GLY A 197 -24.84 -26.44 -12.59
CA GLY A 197 -24.76 -25.02 -12.90
C GLY A 197 -23.35 -24.46 -12.72
N PHE A 198 -23.28 -23.17 -12.38
CA PHE A 198 -22.03 -22.46 -12.13
C PHE A 198 -22.19 -21.39 -11.04
N GLU A 199 -21.07 -21.02 -10.44
CA GLU A 199 -20.94 -19.86 -9.55
C GLU A 199 -20.01 -18.84 -10.24
N GLU A 200 -20.26 -17.56 -10.00
CA GLU A 200 -19.45 -16.45 -10.46
C GLU A 200 -18.87 -15.72 -9.26
N LEU A 201 -17.56 -15.55 -9.24
CA LEU A 201 -16.84 -14.86 -8.17
C LEU A 201 -16.18 -13.60 -8.72
N TYR A 202 -16.54 -12.47 -8.13
CA TYR A 202 -16.00 -11.15 -8.39
C TYR A 202 -15.14 -10.76 -7.19
N THR A 203 -13.86 -10.50 -7.42
CA THR A 203 -12.92 -10.07 -6.38
C THR A 203 -12.38 -8.70 -6.76
N CYS A 204 -12.53 -7.69 -5.92
CA CYS A 204 -11.82 -6.41 -6.08
C CYS A 204 -10.85 -6.22 -4.91
N ASN A 205 -9.59 -5.96 -5.23
CA ASN A 205 -8.55 -5.56 -4.29
C ASN A 205 -8.35 -4.04 -4.33
N TYR A 206 -8.13 -3.44 -3.16
CA TYR A 206 -8.12 -2.00 -2.94
C TYR A 206 -6.79 -1.53 -2.33
N GLY A 207 -6.21 -0.48 -2.90
CA GLY A 207 -4.90 0.05 -2.53
C GLY A 207 -4.87 1.57 -2.30
N PRO A 208 -4.23 2.03 -1.21
CA PRO A 208 -4.01 1.30 0.03
C PRO A 208 -5.34 0.78 0.61
N GLY A 209 -5.29 -0.29 1.41
CA GLY A 209 -6.48 -0.89 2.01
C GLY A 209 -7.16 0.04 3.02
N GLY A 210 -8.49 -0.01 3.05
CA GLY A 210 -9.31 0.74 3.97
C GLY A 210 -9.68 -0.04 5.24
N ASN A 211 -10.76 0.38 5.89
CA ASN A 211 -11.35 -0.28 7.07
C ASN A 211 -10.36 -0.48 8.22
N ILE A 212 -9.46 0.49 8.41
CA ILE A 212 -8.48 0.48 9.48
C ILE A 212 -9.16 0.97 10.77
N LYS A 213 -9.15 0.15 11.81
CA LYS A 213 -9.74 0.50 13.11
C LYS A 213 -9.20 1.84 13.61
N THR A 214 -10.09 2.61 14.22
CA THR A 214 -9.87 3.96 14.77
C THR A 214 -9.45 5.04 13.77
N ARG A 215 -9.29 4.72 12.48
CA ARG A 215 -9.02 5.72 11.44
C ARG A 215 -10.34 6.26 10.89
N PRO A 216 -10.38 7.54 10.48
CA PRO A 216 -11.53 8.05 9.77
C PRO A 216 -11.66 7.37 8.40
N ILE A 217 -12.89 7.14 7.96
CA ILE A 217 -13.19 6.66 6.60
C ILE A 217 -12.85 7.75 5.59
N TYR A 218 -13.23 8.99 5.90
CA TYR A 218 -12.87 10.20 5.18
C TYR A 218 -12.93 11.41 6.12
N GLU A 219 -12.23 12.50 5.77
CA GLU A 219 -12.33 13.76 6.50
C GLU A 219 -13.59 14.50 6.09
N LYS A 220 -14.42 14.89 7.07
CA LYS A 220 -15.62 15.69 6.78
C LYS A 220 -15.23 17.11 6.41
N GLY A 221 -15.92 17.68 5.43
CA GLY A 221 -15.76 19.08 5.07
C GLY A 221 -16.21 19.39 3.66
N ASN A 222 -16.02 20.64 3.24
CA ASN A 222 -16.30 21.01 1.86
C ASN A 222 -15.43 20.19 0.89
N PRO A 223 -15.97 19.73 -0.25
CA PRO A 223 -15.24 18.89 -1.17
C PRO A 223 -13.93 19.53 -1.60
N CYS A 224 -12.89 18.70 -1.69
CA CYS A 224 -11.55 19.06 -2.13
C CYS A 224 -10.75 20.07 -1.28
N THR A 225 -11.21 20.48 -0.10
CA THR A 225 -10.43 21.40 0.75
C THR A 225 -9.22 20.76 1.42
N ARG A 226 -9.11 19.42 1.37
CA ARG A 226 -8.02 18.62 1.93
C ARG A 226 -7.39 17.70 0.87
N CYS A 227 -7.47 18.06 -0.40
CA CYS A 227 -6.82 17.30 -1.46
C CYS A 227 -5.28 17.35 -1.36
N PRO A 228 -4.58 16.28 -1.82
CA PRO A 228 -3.13 16.28 -1.97
C PRO A 228 -2.63 17.40 -2.91
N LEU A 229 -1.39 17.84 -2.69
CA LEU A 229 -0.71 18.89 -3.47
C LEU A 229 -0.58 18.53 -4.95
N ASN A 230 -0.31 17.26 -5.26
CA ASN A 230 -0.17 16.74 -6.62
C ASN A 230 -1.51 16.31 -7.21
N SER A 231 -2.60 17.01 -6.90
CA SER A 231 -3.94 16.65 -7.37
C SER A 231 -4.76 17.86 -7.82
N CYS A 232 -5.81 17.60 -8.57
CA CYS A 232 -6.83 18.57 -8.96
C CYS A 232 -8.20 18.10 -8.46
N CYS A 233 -9.17 19.00 -8.38
CA CYS A 233 -10.51 18.70 -7.89
C CYS A 233 -11.51 18.55 -9.02
N GLY A 234 -12.04 17.34 -9.26
CA GLY A 234 -13.13 17.07 -10.22
C GLY A 234 -13.05 17.91 -11.49
N ASN A 235 -13.99 18.85 -11.67
CA ASN A 235 -14.11 19.68 -12.88
C ASN A 235 -12.94 20.64 -13.14
N SER A 236 -12.09 20.91 -12.15
CA SER A 236 -10.87 21.70 -12.34
C SER A 236 -9.73 20.91 -13.01
N CYS A 237 -9.90 19.59 -13.14
CA CYS A 237 -8.93 18.72 -13.76
C CYS A 237 -8.99 18.76 -15.30
N SER A 238 -7.84 18.85 -15.96
CA SER A 238 -7.75 18.78 -17.42
C SER A 238 -7.79 17.33 -17.94
N GLY A 239 -8.62 17.05 -18.96
CA GLY A 239 -8.70 15.74 -19.63
C GLY A 239 -9.38 14.63 -18.83
N GLY A 240 -9.85 13.57 -19.50
CA GLY A 240 -10.49 12.41 -18.87
C GLY A 240 -11.88 12.66 -18.25
N THR A 241 -12.48 11.61 -17.68
CA THR A 241 -13.78 11.70 -16.99
C THR A 241 -13.64 12.48 -15.67
N SER A 242 -14.49 13.49 -15.48
CA SER A 242 -14.52 14.30 -14.27
C SER A 242 -15.53 13.75 -13.25
N TYR A 243 -15.11 13.70 -11.99
CA TYR A 243 -15.95 13.34 -10.85
C TYR A 243 -15.96 14.50 -9.83
N PRO A 244 -17.05 15.28 -9.72
CA PRO A 244 -17.12 16.41 -8.80
C PRO A 244 -16.79 16.01 -7.36
N GLY A 245 -16.01 16.85 -6.68
CA GLY A 245 -15.64 16.64 -5.28
C GLY A 245 -14.59 15.57 -5.00
N LEU A 246 -14.04 14.92 -6.03
CA LEU A 246 -12.93 13.98 -5.88
C LEU A 246 -11.58 14.64 -6.17
N CYS A 247 -10.57 14.26 -5.40
CA CYS A 247 -9.18 14.63 -5.61
C CYS A 247 -8.55 13.67 -6.62
N ARG A 248 -8.29 14.12 -7.84
CA ARG A 248 -7.62 13.32 -8.86
C ARG A 248 -6.12 13.58 -8.83
N ILE A 249 -5.36 12.55 -8.47
CA ILE A 249 -3.89 12.60 -8.47
C ILE A 249 -3.37 12.81 -9.89
N SER A 250 -2.34 13.64 -10.02
CA SER A 250 -1.62 13.87 -11.27
C SER A 250 -0.48 12.86 -11.40
N GLY A 251 -0.53 12.05 -12.47
CA GLY A 251 0.46 10.99 -12.72
C GLY A 251 0.28 9.75 -11.83
N GLU A 252 1.34 8.95 -11.72
CA GLU A 252 1.30 7.64 -11.06
C GLU A 252 1.83 7.65 -9.62
N ASN A 253 2.43 8.76 -9.17
CA ASN A 253 3.02 8.87 -7.84
C ASN A 253 1.94 8.89 -6.73
N ALA A 254 2.31 8.47 -5.52
CA ALA A 254 1.47 8.58 -4.33
C ALA A 254 0.91 10.01 -4.11
N PRO A 255 -0.22 10.15 -3.41
CA PRO A 255 -0.67 11.42 -2.86
C PRO A 255 0.43 12.15 -2.07
N GLN A 256 0.70 13.41 -2.43
CA GLN A 256 1.69 14.26 -1.75
C GLN A 256 0.98 15.28 -0.85
N TYR A 257 1.44 15.38 0.39
CA TYR A 257 0.90 16.33 1.36
C TYR A 257 1.95 17.37 1.74
N LYS A 258 1.50 18.49 2.31
CA LYS A 258 2.42 19.51 2.83
C LYS A 258 3.28 18.90 3.94
N ARG A 259 4.56 19.29 3.98
CA ARG A 259 5.47 19.01 5.09
C ARG A 259 4.78 19.40 6.41
N PRO A 260 4.76 18.53 7.43
CA PRO A 260 4.22 18.89 8.73
C PRO A 260 4.99 20.08 9.33
N GLU A 261 4.26 21.03 9.91
CA GLU A 261 4.85 22.21 10.55
C GLU A 261 5.56 21.84 11.87
N GLY A 262 6.53 22.66 12.29
CA GLY A 262 7.23 22.50 13.56
C GLY A 262 8.29 21.38 13.62
N LEU A 263 8.62 20.76 12.49
CA LEU A 263 9.66 19.73 12.40
C LEU A 263 11.03 20.33 12.06
N THR A 264 12.01 20.12 12.94
CA THR A 264 13.43 20.49 12.75
C THR A 264 14.17 19.56 11.77
N PHE A 265 13.65 18.36 11.56
CA PHE A 265 14.09 17.37 10.58
C PHE A 265 12.86 16.61 10.10
N TYR A 266 12.73 16.38 8.79
CA TYR A 266 11.67 15.55 8.23
C TYR A 266 12.10 14.86 6.95
N CYS A 267 12.04 13.53 6.92
CA CYS A 267 12.30 12.73 5.74
C CYS A 267 11.25 11.62 5.59
N SER A 268 10.41 11.71 4.55
CA SER A 268 9.48 10.64 4.17
C SER A 268 9.90 9.93 2.87
N PHE A 269 11.12 10.18 2.41
CA PHE A 269 11.70 9.64 1.19
C PHE A 269 10.91 10.03 -0.07
N ASN A 270 10.26 11.20 -0.04
CA ASN A 270 9.52 11.81 -1.14
C ASN A 270 10.26 13.04 -1.70
N ASN A 271 11.59 12.94 -1.79
CA ASN A 271 12.51 14.00 -2.24
C ASN A 271 12.62 15.21 -1.29
N GLU A 272 12.38 15.04 0.01
CA GLU A 272 12.69 16.08 0.97
C GLU A 272 14.21 16.33 1.05
N PRO A 273 14.67 17.60 1.13
CA PRO A 273 16.08 17.92 1.25
C PRO A 273 16.77 17.26 2.45
N ASP A 274 16.04 17.07 3.55
CA ASP A 274 16.56 16.46 4.78
C ASP A 274 16.84 14.95 4.63
N CYS A 275 16.35 14.31 3.55
CA CYS A 275 16.59 12.89 3.25
C CYS A 275 17.97 12.59 2.64
N ALA A 276 18.74 13.63 2.26
CA ALA A 276 20.05 13.41 1.64
C ALA A 276 20.95 12.58 2.55
N ALA A 277 21.54 11.51 2.02
CA ALA A 277 22.30 10.54 2.78
C ALA A 277 23.48 9.97 1.97
N THR A 278 24.45 9.41 2.71
CA THR A 278 25.59 8.67 2.19
C THR A 278 25.58 7.26 2.76
N THR A 279 26.21 6.32 2.08
CA THR A 279 26.20 4.90 2.44
C THR A 279 27.61 4.37 2.66
N THR A 280 27.74 3.40 3.57
CA THR A 280 28.97 2.63 3.79
C THR A 280 28.63 1.16 3.99
N GLY A 281 29.54 0.25 3.60
CA GLY A 281 29.29 -1.19 3.64
C GLY A 281 28.60 -1.69 2.37
N ALA A 282 27.66 -2.64 2.51
CA ALA A 282 26.85 -3.13 1.41
C ALA A 282 25.87 -2.04 0.94
N ASP A 283 26.27 -1.24 -0.04
CA ASP A 283 25.51 -0.11 -0.60
C ASP A 283 24.32 -0.60 -1.45
N LYS A 284 23.29 -1.11 -0.78
CA LYS A 284 22.08 -1.72 -1.40
C LYS A 284 20.78 -1.02 -0.98
N TRP A 285 20.88 0.24 -0.58
CA TRP A 285 19.71 1.00 -0.15
C TRP A 285 18.90 1.49 -1.36
N GLU A 286 17.61 1.21 -1.36
CA GLU A 286 16.72 1.58 -2.47
C GLU A 286 15.51 2.32 -1.93
N VAL A 287 15.18 3.46 -2.55
CA VAL A 287 13.92 4.16 -2.31
C VAL A 287 12.85 3.52 -3.18
N SER A 288 11.83 2.99 -2.53
CA SER A 288 10.67 2.40 -3.18
C SER A 288 9.47 3.32 -3.04
N LYS A 289 8.88 3.67 -4.18
CA LYS A 289 7.62 4.41 -4.27
C LYS A 289 6.44 3.42 -4.25
N THR A 290 5.42 3.70 -3.45
CA THR A 290 4.22 2.87 -3.30
C THR A 290 2.95 3.69 -3.53
N LEU A 291 1.78 3.06 -3.42
CA LEU A 291 0.49 3.75 -3.52
C LEU A 291 0.17 4.63 -2.28
N SER A 292 0.90 4.45 -1.17
CA SER A 292 0.66 5.17 0.10
C SER A 292 1.79 6.13 0.50
N GLY A 293 2.84 6.26 -0.32
CA GLY A 293 4.02 7.06 0.00
C GLY A 293 5.30 6.42 -0.50
N SER A 294 6.41 6.67 0.18
CA SER A 294 7.72 6.09 -0.14
C SER A 294 8.38 5.55 1.11
N TYR A 295 9.29 4.60 0.95
CA TYR A 295 10.17 4.13 2.01
C TYR A 295 11.56 3.89 1.42
N ILE A 296 12.59 3.99 2.25
CA ILE A 296 13.91 3.46 1.90
C ILE A 296 14.08 2.08 2.53
N GLY A 297 14.60 1.14 1.76
CA GLY A 297 14.77 -0.24 2.18
C GLY A 297 16.14 -0.79 1.84
N ILE A 298 16.53 -1.85 2.54
CA ILE A 298 17.70 -2.66 2.23
C ILE A 298 17.40 -4.13 2.52
N VAL A 299 17.94 -5.02 1.70
CA VAL A 299 17.96 -6.47 1.96
C VAL A 299 19.41 -6.91 2.03
N LEU A 300 19.78 -7.57 3.13
CA LEU A 300 21.14 -8.03 3.40
C LEU A 300 21.17 -9.55 3.60
N ASN A 301 22.18 -10.20 3.04
CA ASN A 301 22.51 -11.60 3.27
C ASN A 301 23.33 -11.79 4.55
N GLY A 302 23.38 -13.02 5.07
CA GLY A 302 24.19 -13.35 6.25
C GLY A 302 25.67 -13.02 6.08
N GLY A 303 26.18 -12.14 6.94
CA GLY A 303 27.55 -11.62 6.94
C GLY A 303 27.67 -10.19 6.40
N GLU A 304 26.61 -9.63 5.84
CA GLU A 304 26.61 -8.26 5.32
C GLU A 304 26.20 -7.24 6.39
N SER A 305 26.70 -6.01 6.23
CA SER A 305 26.29 -4.83 6.99
C SER A 305 26.31 -3.59 6.10
N SER A 306 25.45 -2.62 6.42
CA SER A 306 25.40 -1.35 5.74
C SER A 306 24.93 -0.26 6.69
N THR A 307 25.48 0.95 6.52
CA THR A 307 25.06 2.15 7.26
C THR A 307 24.64 3.22 6.29
N LEU A 308 23.45 3.79 6.51
CA LEU A 308 22.94 4.97 5.83
C LEU A 308 23.07 6.18 6.78
N SER A 309 23.85 7.17 6.37
CA SER A 309 24.18 8.36 7.15
C SER A 309 23.58 9.61 6.51
N PHE A 310 22.61 10.22 7.19
CA PHE A 310 21.95 11.44 6.72
C PHE A 310 22.92 12.63 6.82
N THR A 311 23.05 13.39 5.74
CA THR A 311 23.99 14.51 5.66
C THR A 311 23.44 15.75 6.35
N LYS A 312 22.10 15.87 6.44
CA LYS A 312 21.44 16.97 7.13
C LYS A 312 21.53 16.76 8.65
N SER A 313 22.26 17.63 9.31
CA SER A 313 22.19 17.77 10.77
C SER A 313 20.94 18.55 11.18
N PHE A 314 20.52 18.34 12.42
CA PHE A 314 19.49 19.15 13.06
C PHE A 314 19.97 19.61 14.43
N LYS A 315 19.65 20.85 14.76
CA LYS A 315 19.90 21.41 16.08
C LYS A 315 18.79 20.96 17.02
N VAL A 316 19.14 20.51 18.22
CA VAL A 316 18.18 20.38 19.32
C VAL A 316 18.02 21.78 19.94
N PRO A 317 16.94 22.54 19.62
CA PRO A 317 16.86 23.96 19.96
C PRO A 317 16.59 24.18 21.45
N THR A 318 15.79 23.29 22.04
CA THR A 318 15.49 23.20 23.47
C THR A 318 15.39 21.72 23.83
N ALA A 319 16.04 21.31 24.93
CA ALA A 319 15.89 19.95 25.44
C ALA A 319 14.57 19.87 26.24
N PRO A 320 13.71 18.86 26.01
CA PRO A 320 13.94 17.73 25.10
C PRO A 320 13.53 17.97 23.65
N LEU A 321 14.18 17.26 22.73
CA LEU A 321 13.68 17.03 21.36
C LEU A 321 13.20 15.58 21.23
N CYS A 322 12.06 15.39 20.58
CA CYS A 322 11.54 14.07 20.26
C CYS A 322 11.89 13.68 18.83
N PHE A 323 12.74 12.68 18.67
CA PHE A 323 12.97 12.02 17.40
C PHE A 323 12.00 10.85 17.24
N THR A 324 11.38 10.73 16.08
CA THR A 324 10.47 9.64 15.73
C THR A 324 10.94 9.00 14.45
N SER A 325 10.98 7.67 14.44
CA SER A 325 11.17 6.85 13.24
C SER A 325 10.03 5.86 13.11
N TYR A 326 9.69 5.54 11.86
CA TYR A 326 8.82 4.43 11.56
C TYR A 326 9.62 3.41 10.77
N TYR A 327 9.75 2.21 11.30
CA TYR A 327 10.56 1.18 10.66
C TYR A 327 9.90 -0.16 10.74
N ARG A 328 10.40 -1.08 9.91
CA ARG A 328 10.09 -2.49 10.02
C ARG A 328 11.28 -3.31 9.55
N THR A 329 11.41 -4.47 10.16
CA THR A 329 12.54 -5.37 9.94
C THR A 329 12.09 -6.80 10.11
N GLY A 330 12.72 -7.70 9.39
CA GLY A 330 12.43 -9.12 9.49
C GLY A 330 13.12 -9.95 8.43
N PRO A 331 12.78 -11.25 8.36
CA PRO A 331 13.30 -12.13 7.33
C PRO A 331 12.76 -11.76 5.95
N GLN A 332 13.55 -12.03 4.92
CA GLN A 332 13.12 -11.83 3.54
C GLN A 332 12.04 -12.85 3.10
N VAL A 333 11.94 -14.01 3.77
CA VAL A 333 10.89 -15.00 3.55
C VAL A 333 10.13 -15.26 4.86
N LYS A 334 8.79 -15.24 4.82
CA LYS A 334 7.97 -15.49 6.00
C LYS A 334 8.26 -16.87 6.61
N GLY A 335 8.33 -16.91 7.93
CA GLY A 335 8.60 -18.11 8.72
C GLY A 335 10.10 -18.38 8.97
N GLU A 336 11.01 -17.67 8.31
CA GLU A 336 12.43 -17.73 8.67
C GLU A 336 12.70 -16.97 9.97
N LYS A 337 13.81 -17.31 10.64
CA LYS A 337 14.18 -16.69 11.92
C LYS A 337 14.67 -15.26 11.69
N SER A 338 14.06 -14.30 12.38
CA SER A 338 14.57 -12.92 12.43
C SER A 338 15.97 -12.89 13.05
N ALA A 339 16.91 -12.26 12.35
CA ALA A 339 18.30 -12.17 12.78
C ALA A 339 18.97 -10.82 12.44
N GLY A 340 18.24 -9.91 11.78
CA GLY A 340 18.75 -8.59 11.45
C GLY A 340 18.95 -7.74 12.71
N ILE A 341 20.06 -7.02 12.77
CA ILE A 341 20.39 -6.09 13.84
C ILE A 341 20.27 -4.67 13.28
N PHE A 342 19.17 -3.99 13.63
CA PHE A 342 18.96 -2.59 13.28
C PHE A 342 19.41 -1.70 14.44
N THR A 343 20.23 -0.69 14.14
CA THR A 343 20.73 0.29 15.10
C THR A 343 20.49 1.72 14.61
N GLU A 344 19.83 2.53 15.41
CA GLU A 344 19.80 3.99 15.23
C GLU A 344 20.97 4.65 15.95
N ILE A 345 21.67 5.57 15.28
CA ILE A 345 22.91 6.16 15.76
C ILE A 345 22.81 7.68 15.68
N PHE A 346 22.89 8.33 16.85
CA PHE A 346 22.98 9.78 16.96
C PHE A 346 24.40 10.16 17.33
N LYS A 347 24.99 11.13 16.62
CA LYS A 347 26.34 11.65 16.90
C LYS A 347 26.31 13.16 17.06
N LEU A 348 27.31 13.66 17.78
CA LEU A 348 27.54 15.08 18.01
C LEU A 348 28.75 15.52 17.17
N PRO A 349 28.58 16.28 16.08
CA PRO A 349 29.71 16.72 15.26
C PRO A 349 30.81 17.44 16.05
N ALA A 350 30.42 18.24 17.05
CA ALA A 350 31.34 18.94 17.94
C ALA A 350 32.04 18.05 18.98
N ARG A 351 31.60 16.79 19.15
CA ARG A 351 32.19 15.78 20.05
C ARG A 351 32.23 14.42 19.34
N PRO A 352 33.17 14.21 18.40
CA PRO A 352 33.20 13.02 17.55
C PRO A 352 33.32 11.69 18.32
N ASP A 353 33.83 11.72 19.55
CA ASP A 353 33.91 10.59 20.47
C ASP A 353 32.54 10.18 21.05
N LYS A 354 31.54 11.06 21.00
CA LYS A 354 30.21 10.82 21.55
C LYS A 354 29.25 10.29 20.48
N SER A 355 28.79 9.07 20.70
CA SER A 355 27.78 8.38 19.89
C SER A 355 26.73 7.73 20.80
N PHE A 356 25.46 7.75 20.39
CA PHE A 356 24.33 7.24 21.17
C PHE A 356 23.55 6.17 20.39
N PRO A 357 24.12 4.97 20.20
CA PRO A 357 23.47 3.89 19.48
C PRO A 357 22.24 3.36 20.23
N THR A 358 21.24 2.91 19.49
CA THR A 358 20.10 2.19 20.04
C THR A 358 19.75 1.05 19.11
N VAL A 359 19.92 -0.17 19.63
CA VAL A 359 19.57 -1.39 18.93
C VAL A 359 18.07 -1.61 19.04
N LEU A 360 17.43 -1.81 17.90
CA LEU A 360 16.00 -2.02 17.74
C LEU A 360 15.77 -3.46 17.30
N THR A 361 15.26 -4.27 18.23
CA THR A 361 15.16 -5.74 18.07
C THR A 361 13.78 -6.22 17.65
N SER A 362 12.77 -5.35 17.62
CA SER A 362 11.42 -5.75 17.22
C SER A 362 11.36 -6.04 15.73
N SER A 363 10.90 -7.24 15.38
CA SER A 363 10.58 -7.62 14.01
C SER A 363 9.08 -7.59 13.80
N SER A 364 8.65 -6.91 12.74
CA SER A 364 7.24 -6.72 12.41
C SER A 364 7.11 -6.50 10.91
N MET A 365 6.02 -6.99 10.31
CA MET A 365 5.66 -6.67 8.93
C MET A 365 4.97 -5.31 8.79
N SER A 366 4.47 -4.76 9.89
CA SER A 366 3.89 -3.43 9.94
C SER A 366 4.93 -2.42 10.39
N PHE A 367 4.91 -1.23 9.79
CA PHE A 367 5.73 -0.12 10.25
C PHE A 367 5.41 0.18 11.71
N THR A 368 6.44 0.13 12.54
CA THR A 368 6.37 0.33 13.98
C THR A 368 6.99 1.67 14.30
N LYS A 369 6.28 2.46 15.09
CA LYS A 369 6.78 3.74 15.58
C LYS A 369 7.79 3.51 16.70
N PHE A 370 8.94 4.15 16.60
CA PHE A 370 9.87 4.30 17.71
C PHE A 370 10.14 5.77 17.97
N THR A 371 10.25 6.12 19.24
CA THR A 371 10.51 7.49 19.68
C THR A 371 11.71 7.53 20.60
N LYS A 372 12.59 8.52 20.40
CA LYS A 372 13.75 8.75 21.24
C LYS A 372 13.80 10.21 21.69
N LYS A 373 13.84 10.39 23.01
CA LYS A 373 14.08 11.67 23.65
C LYS A 373 15.56 12.02 23.57
N LEU A 374 15.90 13.13 22.92
CA LEU A 374 17.24 13.70 22.90
C LEU A 374 17.33 14.80 23.96
N GLY A 375 18.25 14.63 24.92
CA GLY A 375 18.36 15.46 26.13
C GLY A 375 19.49 16.48 26.11
N TRP A 376 20.12 16.72 24.96
CA TRP A 376 21.27 17.63 24.81
C TRP A 376 20.96 18.75 23.84
N THR A 377 21.54 19.94 24.06
CA THR A 377 21.34 21.13 23.21
C THR A 377 22.53 21.30 22.26
N MET A 378 22.66 20.43 21.28
CA MET A 378 23.79 20.44 20.32
C MET A 378 23.31 20.07 18.92
N GLU A 379 24.11 20.47 17.92
CA GLU A 379 24.01 19.95 16.56
C GLU A 379 24.11 18.42 16.61
N THR A 380 23.18 17.73 15.95
CA THR A 380 23.10 16.26 15.96
C THR A 380 22.98 15.73 14.54
N THR A 381 23.74 14.68 14.22
CA THR A 381 23.60 13.91 12.98
C THR A 381 22.98 12.55 13.27
N PHE A 382 22.23 12.02 12.32
CA PHE A 382 21.54 10.74 12.43
C PHE A 382 22.04 9.74 11.39
N SER A 383 22.14 8.48 11.78
CA SER A 383 22.45 7.37 10.88
C SER A 383 21.70 6.13 11.32
N VAL A 384 21.46 5.24 10.37
CA VAL A 384 20.88 3.91 10.61
C VAL A 384 21.87 2.87 10.12
N SER A 385 22.13 1.86 10.94
CA SER A 385 22.97 0.72 10.59
C SER A 385 22.15 -0.55 10.63
N PHE A 386 22.31 -1.39 9.61
CA PHE A 386 21.69 -2.72 9.54
C PHE A 386 22.76 -3.77 9.26
N SER A 387 22.68 -4.90 9.96
CA SER A 387 23.59 -6.02 9.74
C SER A 387 22.88 -7.35 9.94
N VAL A 388 23.36 -8.37 9.25
CA VAL A 388 22.85 -9.74 9.36
C VAL A 388 24.01 -10.65 9.74
N PRO A 389 23.95 -11.37 10.86
CA PRO A 389 25.03 -12.27 11.26
C PRO A 389 25.34 -13.34 10.20
N LYS A 390 26.61 -13.73 10.09
CA LYS A 390 27.05 -14.77 9.15
C LYS A 390 26.26 -16.07 9.36
N GLY A 391 25.86 -16.72 8.26
CA GLY A 391 25.10 -17.97 8.29
C GLY A 391 23.61 -17.82 8.63
N LYS A 392 23.08 -16.59 8.64
CA LYS A 392 21.64 -16.32 8.77
C LYS A 392 20.99 -16.06 7.41
N PRO A 393 19.69 -16.36 7.26
CA PRO A 393 18.96 -16.05 6.02
C PRO A 393 18.88 -14.55 5.80
N ALA A 394 18.59 -14.15 4.56
CA ALA A 394 18.47 -12.75 4.20
C ALA A 394 17.43 -12.02 5.06
N GLN A 395 17.73 -10.80 5.46
CA GLN A 395 16.86 -9.95 6.26
C GLN A 395 16.68 -8.61 5.57
N TYR A 396 15.57 -7.95 5.86
CA TYR A 396 15.31 -6.61 5.36
C TYR A 396 15.17 -5.61 6.50
N LEU A 397 15.50 -4.36 6.21
CA LEU A 397 15.13 -3.18 6.99
C LEU A 397 14.50 -2.16 6.06
N GLU A 398 13.38 -1.60 6.48
CA GLU A 398 12.71 -0.52 5.76
C GLU A 398 12.32 0.59 6.73
N LEU A 399 12.48 1.82 6.27
CA LEU A 399 12.23 3.04 7.02
C LEU A 399 11.24 3.91 6.25
N THR A 400 10.24 4.40 6.96
CA THR A 400 9.36 5.49 6.53
C THR A 400 9.42 6.60 7.58
N ASP A 401 9.07 7.82 7.19
CA ASP A 401 8.84 8.96 8.09
C ASP A 401 9.82 9.09 9.27
N LEU A 402 10.96 9.71 9.02
CA LEU A 402 11.89 10.15 10.05
C LEU A 402 11.59 11.61 10.38
N SER A 403 11.42 11.92 11.66
CA SER A 403 11.11 13.30 12.07
C SER A 403 11.67 13.68 13.42
N ALA A 404 11.96 14.97 13.59
CA ALA A 404 12.43 15.55 14.84
C ALA A 404 11.62 16.79 15.19
N ARG A 405 10.98 16.81 16.37
CA ARG A 405 10.19 17.94 16.87
C ARG A 405 10.68 18.39 18.24
N ALA A 406 10.69 19.70 18.48
CA ALA A 406 10.97 20.23 19.81
C ALA A 406 9.85 19.83 20.80
N GLY A 407 10.22 19.58 22.06
CA GLY A 407 9.30 19.18 23.11
C GLY A 407 9.26 17.67 23.37
N PRO A 408 8.30 17.22 24.20
CA PRO A 408 8.23 15.82 24.64
C PRO A 408 7.90 14.83 23.52
N CYS A 409 8.41 13.61 23.70
CA CYS A 409 7.82 12.41 23.15
C CYS A 409 6.61 12.04 24.03
#